data_AF-A0A1U9VPJ4-F1
#
_entry.id   AF-A0A1U9VPJ4-F1
#
_cell.length_a   1.000
_cell.length_b   1.000
_cell.length_c   1.000
_cell.angle_alpha   90.00
_cell.angle_beta   90.00
_cell.angle_gamma   90.00
#
_symmetry.space_group_name_H-M   'P 1'
#
loop_
_entity.id
_entity.type
_entity.pdbx_description
1 polymer ?
#
loop_
_entity_poly.entity_id
_entity_poly.type
_entity_poly.pdbx_seq_one_letter_code
_entity_poly.pdbx_strand_id
1 'polypeptide(L)' 'MFCICSDKSIDDILSAQRDIPLPFEDMLECYTRCLSGCGSCIDRIRERVKDSQLFFEAEQQT' A
#
# COMPACT_ATOMS: atom_id res chain seq x y z
N MET A 1 8.52 7.08 -11.13
CA MET A 1 8.75 6.23 -9.94
C MET A 1 8.13 6.91 -8.73
N PHE A 2 7.22 6.23 -8.03
CA PHE A 2 6.54 6.77 -6.84
C PHE A 2 7.15 6.22 -5.54
N CYS A 3 7.48 4.92 -5.53
CA CYS A 3 8.22 4.28 -4.44
C CYS A 3 9.61 3.85 -4.95
N ILE A 4 10.68 4.38 -4.34
CA ILE A 4 12.05 4.02 -4.70
C ILE A 4 12.43 2.60 -4.24
N CYS A 5 11.86 2.12 -3.13
CA CYS A 5 12.16 0.78 -2.59
C CYS A 5 11.63 -0.36 -3.46
N SER A 6 10.61 -0.11 -4.27
CA SER A 6 9.96 -1.12 -5.12
C SER A 6 10.03 -0.80 -6.62
N ASP A 7 10.56 0.37 -6.99
CA ASP A 7 10.52 0.92 -8.36
C ASP A 7 9.11 0.94 -8.98
N LYS A 8 8.06 1.05 -8.15
CA LYS A 8 6.67 1.08 -8.63
C LYS A 8 6.15 2.50 -8.76
N SER A 9 5.28 2.70 -9.76
CA SER A 9 4.40 3.87 -9.82
C SER A 9 3.24 3.72 -8.83
N ILE A 10 2.52 4.82 -8.56
CA ILE A 10 1.31 4.76 -7.73
C ILE A 10 0.22 3.93 -8.43
N ASP A 11 0.12 4.01 -9.75
CA ASP A 11 -0.88 3.28 -10.53
C ASP A 11 -0.64 1.76 -10.47
N ASP A 12 0.61 1.32 -10.49
CA ASP A 12 0.95 -0.11 -10.32
C ASP A 12 0.54 -0.63 -8.94
N ILE A 13 0.79 0.17 -7.88
CA ILE A 13 0.43 -0.18 -6.50
C ILE A 13 -1.09 -0.28 -6.37
N LEU A 14 -1.82 0.73 -6.87
CA LEU A 14 -3.28 0.75 -6.80
C LEU A 14 -3.91 -0.32 -7.70
N SER A 15 -3.31 -0.64 -8.84
CA SER A 15 -3.78 -1.72 -9.71
C SER A 15 -3.63 -3.08 -9.02
N ALA A 16 -2.48 -3.34 -8.38
CA ALA A 16 -2.26 -4.57 -7.62
C ALA A 16 -3.27 -4.70 -6.46
N GLN A 17 -3.51 -3.61 -5.72
CA GLN A 17 -4.47 -3.59 -4.62
C GLN A 17 -5.93 -3.76 -5.08
N ARG A 18 -6.28 -3.35 -6.31
CA ARG A 18 -7.62 -3.63 -6.88
C ARG A 18 -7.79 -5.09 -7.28
N ASP A 19 -6.71 -5.73 -7.75
CA ASP A 19 -6.72 -7.12 -8.21
C ASP A 19 -6.72 -8.09 -7.01
N ILE A 20 -5.85 -7.84 -6.03
CA ILE A 20 -5.73 -8.62 -4.80
C ILE A 20 -5.74 -7.64 -3.62
N PRO A 21 -6.91 -7.33 -3.04
CA PRO A 21 -7.00 -6.43 -1.90
C PRO A 21 -6.33 -7.03 -0.67
N LEU A 22 -5.37 -6.30 -0.09
CA LEU A 22 -4.70 -6.65 1.16
C LEU A 22 -5.00 -5.61 2.25
N PRO A 23 -4.96 -5.97 3.53
CA PRO A 23 -4.92 -5.00 4.62
C PRO A 23 -3.84 -3.94 4.37
N PHE A 24 -4.06 -2.70 4.83
CA PHE A 24 -3.18 -1.58 4.47
C PHE A 24 -1.70 -1.84 4.74
N GLU A 25 -1.35 -2.46 5.88
CA GLU A 25 0.03 -2.81 6.21
C GLU A 25 0.57 -3.91 5.27
N ASP A 26 -0.20 -4.96 5.02
CA ASP A 26 0.17 -6.05 4.12
C ASP A 26 0.36 -5.56 2.68
N MET A 27 -0.50 -4.64 2.22
CA MET A 27 -0.36 -3.96 0.94
C MET A 27 0.96 -3.19 0.86
N LEU A 28 1.31 -2.43 1.91
CA LEU A 28 2.57 -1.68 1.94
C LEU A 28 3.76 -2.64 1.87
N GLU A 29 3.78 -3.71 2.65
CA GLU A 29 4.88 -4.66 2.61
C GLU A 29 4.96 -5.40 1.27
N CYS A 30 3.84 -5.94 0.80
CA CYS A 30 3.78 -6.75 -0.42
C CYS A 30 4.13 -5.95 -1.67
N TYR A 31 3.58 -4.74 -1.81
CA TYR A 31 3.69 -3.99 -3.07
C TYR A 31 4.77 -2.92 -3.06
N THR A 32 5.16 -2.41 -1.89
CA THR A 32 6.12 -1.30 -1.81
C THR A 32 7.39 -1.66 -1.05
N ARG A 33 7.34 -2.69 -0.18
CA ARG A 33 8.39 -3.01 0.81
C ARG A 33 8.75 -1.80 1.68
N CYS A 34 7.86 -0.81 1.81
CA CYS A 34 8.13 0.43 2.54
C CYS A 34 8.08 0.24 4.06
N LEU A 35 7.53 -0.85 4.62
CA LEU A 35 7.55 -1.09 6.08
C LEU A 35 8.95 -1.46 6.57
N SER A 36 9.70 -2.21 5.76
CA SER A 36 11.13 -2.50 5.95
C SER A 36 12.06 -1.55 5.16
N GLY A 37 11.49 -0.63 4.40
CA GLY A 37 12.19 0.30 3.49
C GLY A 37 12.24 1.75 4.01
N CYS A 38 12.32 2.72 3.09
CA CYS A 38 12.50 4.14 3.44
C CYS A 38 11.23 4.83 3.97
N GLY A 39 10.06 4.20 3.84
CA GLY A 39 8.78 4.73 4.32
C GLY A 39 8.23 5.97 3.58
N SER A 40 8.98 6.60 2.68
CA SER A 40 8.60 7.88 2.05
C SER A 40 7.31 7.82 1.22
N CYS A 41 6.88 6.61 0.83
CA CYS A 41 5.70 6.37 0.03
C CYS A 41 4.39 6.29 0.86
N ILE A 42 4.49 6.03 2.17
CA ILE A 42 3.38 5.54 3.01
C ILE A 42 2.26 6.58 3.16
N ASP A 43 2.57 7.80 3.62
CA ASP A 43 1.56 8.82 3.91
C ASP A 43 0.76 9.21 2.65
N ARG A 44 1.46 9.32 1.52
CA ARG A 44 0.85 9.61 0.22
C ARG A 44 -0.06 8.48 -0.26
N ILE A 45 0.29 7.22 0.00
CA ILE A 45 -0.60 6.09 -0.32
C ILE A 45 -1.83 6.15 0.59
N ARG A 46 -1.64 6.33 1.89
CA ARG A 46 -2.74 6.45 2.87
C ARG A 46 -3.73 7.54 2.45
N GLU A 47 -3.25 8.73 2.10
CA GLU A 47 -4.10 9.83 1.61
C GLU A 47 -4.90 9.46 0.35
N ARG A 48 -4.33 8.63 -0.52
CA ARG A 48 -5.00 8.19 -1.77
C ARG A 48 -6.03 7.11 -1.57
N VAL A 49 -5.84 6.22 -0.59
CA VAL A 49 -6.74 5.07 -0.38
C VAL A 49 -7.73 5.26 0.75
N LYS A 50 -7.51 6.18 1.71
CA LYS A 50 -8.32 6.34 2.93
C LYS A 50 -9.83 6.48 2.71
N ASP A 51 -10.23 7.13 1.62
CA ASP A 51 -11.64 7.36 1.27
C ASP A 51 -12.15 6.39 0.20
N SER A 52 -11.41 5.29 -0.02
CA SER A 52 -11.71 4.26 -1.01
C SER A 52 -11.89 2.89 -0.36
N GLN A 53 -12.62 2.02 -1.04
CA GLN A 53 -12.75 0.60 -0.67
C GLN A 53 -11.41 -0.18 -0.66
N LEU A 54 -10.31 0.45 -1.10
CA LEU A 54 -8.97 -0.15 -1.10
C LEU A 54 -8.26 -0.02 0.25
N PHE A 55 -8.81 0.75 1.19
CA PHE A 55 -8.26 0.90 2.53
C PHE A 55 -9.10 0.13 3.55
N PHE A 56 -8.48 -0.86 4.18
CA PHE A 56 -9.01 -1.59 5.31
C PHE A 56 -7.85 -2.07 6.19
N GLU A 57 -8.12 -2.21 7.49
CA GLU A 57 -7.15 -2.73 8.45
C GLU A 57 -7.29 -4.26 8.56
N ALA A 58 -6.24 -4.93 9.02
CA ALA A 58 -6.32 -6.36 9.27
C ALA A 58 -7.32 -6.60 10.42
N GLU A 59 -8.29 -7.49 10.22
CA GLU A 59 -9.15 -7.91 11.33
C GLU A 59 -8.26 -8.59 12.38
N GLN A 60 -8.12 -7.97 13.53
CA GLN A 60 -7.45 -8.58 14.67
C GLN A 60 -8.32 -9.75 15.14
N GLN A 61 -7.98 -10.96 14.71
CA GLN A 61 -8.55 -12.18 15.29
C GLN A 61 -8.00 -12.31 16.73
N THR A 62 -8.78 -11.82 17.69
CA THR A 62 -8.56 -12.03 19.14
C THR A 62 -8.86 -13.46 19.55
#